data_AF-A0A518DAS6-F1
#
_entry.id   AF-A0A518DAS6-F1
#
_cell.length_a   1.000
_cell.length_b   1.000
_cell.length_c   1.000
_cell.angle_alpha   90.00
_cell.angle_beta   90.00
_cell.angle_gamma   90.00
#
_symmetry.space_group_name_H-M   'P 1'
#
loop_
_entity.id
_entity.type
_entity.pdbx_description
1 polymer ?
#
loop_
_entity_poly.entity_id
_entity_poly.type
_entity_poly.pdbx_seq_one_letter_code
_entity_poly.pdbx_strand_id
1 'polypeptide(L)'
;MFARLSTTAGVPVMLDRRIDPTSPRTLEARGQSVREVIDRAAQAVGGSPYFFPGLIYIVPAEKVGELESLAARDQAAIARRDSTLDAPITLSWPALSSPSELVTRALEGSGWRVANPGAIPFDLWPPMDGGRLSRREWLTVLLFGFGLTFEESGAGVLTVAEIPPQAKQGVAAPRPAARGRAPARVSIEEQRVTFVVRGEQAGRVLQSLASSFDLTLKVSPEAEARLKTPVTIEARQRTLDAVLALLGEAAGLRLTRAARQVAVDAQP
;
A
#
# COMPACT_ATOMS: atom_id res chain seq x y z
N MET A 1 14.92 -7.33 -4.29
CA MET A 1 14.27 -6.13 -4.89
C MET A 1 13.10 -5.65 -4.03
N PHE A 2 12.05 -6.45 -3.83
CA PHE A 2 10.85 -6.03 -3.10
C PHE A 2 11.07 -5.70 -1.60
N ALA A 3 12.03 -6.32 -0.93
CA ALA A 3 12.44 -5.92 0.42
C ALA A 3 12.93 -4.46 0.48
N ARG A 4 13.68 -4.00 -0.54
CA ARG A 4 14.11 -2.59 -0.64
C ARG A 4 12.94 -1.67 -0.97
N LEU A 5 12.01 -2.11 -1.83
CA LEU A 5 10.79 -1.36 -2.14
C LEU A 5 9.92 -1.16 -0.90
N SER A 6 9.82 -2.16 -0.03
CA SER A 6 9.10 -2.03 1.24
C SER A 6 9.71 -0.93 2.13
N THR A 7 11.04 -0.91 2.27
CA THR A 7 11.73 0.15 3.02
C THR A 7 11.52 1.53 2.39
N THR A 8 11.58 1.64 1.06
CA THR A 8 11.40 2.91 0.34
C THR A 8 9.95 3.41 0.37
N ALA A 9 8.97 2.51 0.29
CA ALA A 9 7.55 2.86 0.31
C ALA A 9 7.00 3.11 1.72
N GLY A 10 7.71 2.69 2.76
CA GLY A 10 7.24 2.76 4.15
C GLY A 10 6.04 1.85 4.44
N VAL A 11 5.71 0.94 3.52
CA VAL A 11 4.61 -0.02 3.62
C VAL A 11 5.16 -1.42 3.27
N PRO A 12 4.75 -2.48 3.99
CA PRO A 12 5.11 -3.85 3.64
C PRO A 12 4.69 -4.21 2.21
N VAL A 13 5.54 -4.96 1.51
CA VAL A 13 5.26 -5.48 0.17
C VAL A 13 5.24 -7.00 0.22
N MET A 14 4.12 -7.59 -0.18
CA MET A 14 3.96 -9.04 -0.30
C MET A 14 3.87 -9.43 -1.77
N LEU A 15 4.50 -10.55 -2.13
CA LEU A 15 4.33 -11.18 -3.44
C LEU A 15 3.33 -12.33 -3.32
N ASP A 16 2.44 -12.44 -4.29
CA ASP A 16 1.63 -13.63 -4.50
C ASP A 16 2.54 -14.82 -4.84
N ARG A 17 2.24 -15.98 -4.26
CA ARG A 17 3.05 -17.20 -4.42
C ARG A 17 3.19 -17.69 -5.87
N ARG A 18 2.30 -17.27 -6.77
CA ARG A 18 2.35 -17.59 -8.20
C ARG A 18 3.40 -16.78 -8.95
N ILE A 19 3.93 -15.72 -8.33
CA ILE A 19 5.03 -14.90 -8.86
C ILE A 19 6.35 -15.48 -8.36
N ASP A 20 7.26 -15.80 -9.28
CA ASP A 20 8.61 -16.24 -8.93
C ASP A 20 9.43 -15.10 -8.30
N PRO A 21 9.81 -15.19 -7.01
CA PRO A 21 10.57 -14.15 -6.33
C PRO A 21 12.08 -14.22 -6.62
N THR A 22 12.57 -15.29 -7.25
CA THR A 22 14.01 -15.58 -7.42
C THR A 22 14.62 -15.00 -8.68
N SER A 23 13.77 -14.62 -9.65
CA SER A 23 14.21 -13.97 -10.89
C SER A 23 14.89 -12.63 -10.62
N PRO A 24 16.22 -12.50 -10.84
CA PRO A 24 16.93 -11.26 -10.57
C PRO A 24 16.51 -10.17 -11.56
N ARG A 25 16.07 -9.03 -11.05
CA ARG A 25 15.69 -7.85 -11.83
C ARG A 25 16.39 -6.61 -11.29
N THR A 26 16.99 -5.83 -12.19
CA THR A 26 17.54 -4.51 -11.89
C THR A 26 16.47 -3.47 -12.17
N LEU A 27 16.14 -2.66 -11.19
CA LEU A 27 15.21 -1.55 -11.35
C LEU A 27 15.95 -0.24 -11.09
N GLU A 28 16.04 0.59 -12.14
CA GLU A 28 16.52 1.95 -12.02
C GLU A 28 15.33 2.91 -11.94
N ALA A 29 15.38 3.77 -10.93
CA ALA A 29 14.40 4.83 -10.73
C ALA A 29 15.12 6.17 -10.57
N ARG A 30 14.80 7.13 -11.42
CA ARG A 30 15.30 8.51 -11.32
C ARG A 30 14.16 9.47 -11.57
N GLY A 31 13.79 10.25 -10.54
CA GLY A 31 12.72 11.26 -10.64
C GLY A 31 11.31 10.69 -10.82
N GLN A 32 11.11 9.41 -10.52
CA GLN A 32 9.80 8.74 -10.58
C GLN A 32 9.22 8.64 -9.17
N SER A 33 7.90 8.68 -9.07
CA SER A 33 7.18 8.46 -7.83
C SER A 33 7.33 7.01 -7.35
N VAL A 34 7.23 6.79 -6.03
CA VAL A 34 7.27 5.44 -5.43
C VAL A 34 6.23 4.51 -6.08
N ARG A 35 5.06 5.03 -6.43
CA ARG A 35 4.01 4.28 -7.13
C ARG A 35 4.48 3.78 -8.50
N GLU A 36 5.03 4.65 -9.33
CA GLU A 36 5.54 4.27 -10.67
C GLU A 36 6.70 3.27 -10.58
N VAL A 37 7.51 3.37 -9.53
CA VAL A 37 8.58 2.41 -9.25
C VAL A 37 8.00 1.04 -8.88
N ILE A 38 6.97 0.99 -8.03
CA ILE A 38 6.25 -0.25 -7.65
C ILE A 38 5.54 -0.85 -8.87
N ASP A 39 4.85 -0.03 -9.67
CA ASP A 39 4.11 -0.50 -10.85
C ASP A 39 5.07 -1.16 -11.85
N ARG A 40 6.21 -0.52 -12.15
CA ARG A 40 7.24 -1.14 -13.01
C ARG A 40 7.88 -2.37 -12.40
N ALA A 41 8.12 -2.36 -11.08
CA ALA A 41 8.65 -3.50 -10.36
C ALA A 41 7.74 -4.72 -10.47
N ALA A 42 6.44 -4.52 -10.29
CA ALA A 42 5.42 -5.55 -10.43
C ALA A 42 5.35 -6.07 -11.88
N GLN A 43 5.29 -5.17 -12.86
CA GLN A 43 5.24 -5.55 -14.27
C GLN A 43 6.45 -6.38 -14.72
N ALA A 44 7.65 -6.06 -14.20
CA ALA A 44 8.88 -6.81 -14.50
C ALA A 44 8.86 -8.28 -14.03
N VAL A 45 7.92 -8.63 -13.14
CA VAL A 45 7.69 -10.00 -12.67
C VAL A 45 6.34 -10.56 -13.13
N GLY A 46 5.71 -9.94 -14.13
CA GLY A 46 4.39 -10.35 -14.64
C GLY A 46 3.23 -10.06 -13.68
N GLY A 47 3.47 -9.23 -12.66
CA GLY A 47 2.48 -8.88 -11.65
C GLY A 47 1.87 -7.50 -11.85
N SER A 48 0.83 -7.25 -11.07
CA SER A 48 0.20 -5.94 -10.86
C SER A 48 0.10 -5.68 -9.36
N PRO A 49 0.41 -4.47 -8.89
CA PRO A 49 0.23 -4.13 -7.49
C PRO A 49 -1.25 -3.88 -7.18
N TYR A 50 -1.69 -4.40 -6.05
CA TYR A 50 -2.94 -4.05 -5.40
C TYR A 50 -2.63 -3.36 -4.06
N PHE A 51 -3.23 -2.20 -3.83
CA PHE A 51 -2.92 -1.36 -2.67
C PHE A 51 -4.01 -1.49 -1.61
N PHE A 52 -3.72 -2.23 -0.56
CA PHE A 52 -4.48 -2.15 0.68
C PHE A 52 -3.99 -0.96 1.52
N PRO A 53 -4.78 -0.46 2.49
CA PRO A 53 -4.38 0.66 3.33
C PRO A 53 -3.05 0.46 4.08
N GLY A 54 -2.67 -0.78 4.40
CA GLY A 54 -1.45 -1.10 5.15
C GLY A 54 -0.58 -2.20 4.54
N LEU A 55 -0.80 -2.56 3.27
CA LEU A 55 -0.03 -3.58 2.55
C LEU A 55 -0.07 -3.32 1.05
N ILE A 56 1.07 -3.46 0.37
CA ILE A 56 1.10 -3.57 -1.09
C ILE A 56 1.20 -5.05 -1.44
N TYR A 57 0.19 -5.58 -2.12
CA TYR A 57 0.16 -6.97 -2.55
C TYR A 57 0.36 -7.07 -4.06
N ILE A 58 1.45 -7.70 -4.50
CA ILE A 58 1.73 -7.91 -5.92
C ILE A 58 1.13 -9.24 -6.34
N VAL A 59 0.14 -9.20 -7.22
CA VAL A 59 -0.58 -10.38 -7.74
C VAL A 59 -0.29 -10.59 -9.23
N PRO A 60 -0.47 -11.79 -9.80
CA PRO A 60 -0.39 -11.97 -11.25
C PRO A 60 -1.31 -10.97 -11.96
N ALA A 61 -0.82 -10.34 -13.03
CA ALA A 61 -1.52 -9.23 -13.68
C ALA A 61 -2.94 -9.63 -14.16
N GLU A 62 -3.10 -10.87 -14.61
CA GLU A 62 -4.37 -11.45 -15.03
C GLU A 62 -5.36 -11.72 -13.89
N LYS A 63 -4.89 -11.67 -12.64
CA LYS A 63 -5.68 -11.95 -11.42
C LYS A 63 -6.13 -10.69 -10.68
N VAL A 64 -5.64 -9.51 -11.05
CA VAL A 64 -5.97 -8.26 -10.33
C VAL A 64 -7.48 -7.97 -10.31
N GLY A 65 -8.20 -8.22 -11.41
CA GLY A 65 -9.65 -7.99 -11.47
C GLY A 65 -10.45 -8.94 -10.56
N GLU A 66 -9.93 -10.15 -10.32
CA GLU A 66 -10.50 -11.11 -9.38
C GLU A 66 -10.37 -10.61 -7.95
N LEU A 67 -9.19 -10.09 -7.59
CA LEU A 67 -8.92 -9.48 -6.28
C LEU A 67 -9.77 -8.22 -6.05
N GLU A 68 -9.87 -7.35 -7.06
CA GLU A 68 -10.73 -6.15 -7.01
C GLU A 68 -12.19 -6.50 -6.73
N SER A 69 -12.68 -7.57 -7.36
CA SER A 69 -14.06 -8.03 -7.17
C SER A 69 -14.29 -8.59 -5.76
N LEU A 70 -13.33 -9.32 -5.21
CA LEU A 70 -13.37 -9.79 -3.83
C LEU A 70 -13.35 -8.63 -2.85
N ALA A 71 -12.45 -7.67 -3.04
CA ALA A 71 -12.37 -6.49 -2.19
C ALA A 71 -13.64 -5.62 -2.26
N ALA A 72 -14.25 -5.49 -3.43
CA ALA A 72 -15.53 -4.80 -3.58
C ALA A 72 -16.68 -5.52 -2.84
N ARG A 73 -16.72 -6.86 -2.91
CA ARG A 73 -17.66 -7.69 -2.15
C ARG A 73 -17.47 -7.51 -0.64
N ASP A 74 -16.21 -7.54 -0.20
CA ASP A 74 -15.82 -7.36 1.20
C ASP A 74 -16.23 -5.97 1.72
N GLN A 75 -15.96 -4.92 0.94
CA GLN A 75 -16.38 -3.56 1.28
C GLN A 75 -17.91 -3.42 1.40
N ALA A 76 -18.66 -4.09 0.53
CA ALA A 76 -20.12 -4.12 0.59
C ALA A 76 -20.63 -4.87 1.83
N ALA A 77 -19.90 -5.88 2.31
CA ALA A 77 -20.23 -6.59 3.55
C ALA A 77 -19.98 -5.72 4.79
N ILE A 78 -18.84 -5.00 4.82
CA ILE A 78 -18.50 -4.04 5.90
C ILE A 78 -19.56 -2.95 6.00
N ALA A 79 -20.04 -2.41 4.88
CA ALA A 79 -21.05 -1.35 4.88
C ALA A 79 -22.41 -1.77 5.48
N ARG A 80 -22.66 -3.08 5.64
CA ARG A 80 -23.96 -3.62 6.09
C ARG A 80 -23.99 -3.97 7.58
N ARG A 81 -22.84 -4.19 8.21
CA ARG A 81 -22.76 -4.58 9.63
C ARG A 81 -21.38 -4.28 10.20
N ASP A 82 -21.33 -4.12 11.51
CA ASP A 82 -20.08 -4.14 12.27
C ASP A 82 -19.73 -5.60 12.62
N SER A 83 -18.51 -6.02 12.28
CA SER A 83 -18.00 -7.37 12.55
C SER A 83 -16.59 -7.29 13.12
N THR A 84 -16.28 -8.20 14.06
CA THR A 84 -14.91 -8.35 14.60
C THR A 84 -13.87 -8.70 13.53
N LEU A 85 -14.31 -9.17 12.35
CA LEU A 85 -13.44 -9.39 11.19
C LEU A 85 -12.92 -8.08 10.56
N ASP A 86 -13.65 -6.98 10.74
CA ASP A 86 -13.34 -5.70 10.10
C ASP A 86 -12.37 -4.88 10.98
N ALA A 87 -12.16 -5.31 12.23
CA ALA A 87 -11.19 -4.71 13.13
C ALA A 87 -9.74 -4.91 12.62
N PRO A 88 -8.93 -3.84 12.58
CA PRO A 88 -7.55 -3.91 12.09
C PRO A 88 -6.65 -4.68 13.05
N ILE A 89 -5.77 -5.49 12.48
CA ILE A 89 -4.69 -6.18 13.18
C ILE A 89 -3.37 -5.96 12.44
N THR A 90 -2.27 -6.03 13.20
CA THR A 90 -0.94 -6.12 12.61
C THR A 90 -0.53 -7.60 12.59
N LEU A 91 -0.15 -8.10 11.42
CA LEU A 91 0.39 -9.46 11.29
C LEU A 91 1.85 -9.37 10.81
N SER A 92 2.71 -10.14 11.46
CA SER A 92 4.10 -10.40 11.07
C SER A 92 4.38 -11.87 11.29
N TRP A 93 5.30 -12.46 10.53
CA TRP A 93 5.63 -13.86 10.69
C TRP A 93 7.07 -14.20 10.29
N PRO A 94 7.69 -15.18 10.97
CA PRO A 94 9.01 -15.67 10.61
C PRO A 94 8.96 -16.49 9.32
N ALA A 95 10.13 -16.77 8.75
CA ALA A 95 10.27 -17.67 7.63
C ALA A 95 9.65 -19.05 7.95
N LEU A 96 9.16 -19.73 6.92
CA LEU A 96 8.55 -21.06 7.01
C LEU A 96 7.23 -21.09 7.80
N SER A 97 6.55 -19.96 7.94
CA SER A 97 5.17 -19.93 8.43
C SER A 97 4.23 -20.45 7.34
N SER A 98 3.17 -21.16 7.73
CA SER A 98 2.18 -21.69 6.79
C SER A 98 0.93 -20.81 6.69
N PRO A 99 0.22 -20.80 5.54
CA PRO A 99 -1.01 -20.03 5.36
C PRO A 99 -2.09 -20.38 6.39
N SER A 100 -2.25 -21.67 6.72
CA SER A 100 -3.26 -22.11 7.70
C SER A 100 -2.96 -21.55 9.09
N GLU A 101 -1.70 -21.54 9.52
CA GLU A 101 -1.30 -20.94 10.80
C GLU A 101 -1.57 -19.44 10.81
N LEU A 102 -1.27 -18.75 9.71
CA LEU A 102 -1.49 -17.30 9.58
C LEU A 102 -2.99 -16.97 9.58
N VAL A 103 -3.84 -17.79 8.96
CA VAL A 103 -5.30 -17.64 9.02
C VAL A 103 -5.80 -17.82 10.45
N THR A 104 -5.32 -18.83 11.18
CA THR A 104 -5.65 -19.00 12.60
C THR A 104 -5.24 -17.77 13.42
N ARG A 105 -4.00 -17.29 13.25
CA ARG A 105 -3.50 -16.09 13.95
C ARG A 105 -4.31 -14.84 13.61
N ALA A 106 -4.69 -14.65 12.35
CA ALA A 106 -5.52 -13.52 11.96
C ALA A 106 -6.89 -13.52 12.65
N LEU A 107 -7.41 -14.70 13.02
CA LEU A 107 -8.70 -14.85 13.69
C LEU A 107 -8.61 -14.87 15.22
N GLU A 108 -7.41 -14.83 15.81
CA GLU A 108 -7.25 -14.84 17.26
C GLU A 108 -8.01 -13.68 17.93
N GLY A 109 -8.72 -14.00 19.00
CA GLY A 109 -9.53 -13.06 19.78
C GLY A 109 -10.78 -12.52 19.06
N SER A 110 -11.09 -12.97 17.84
CA SER A 110 -12.22 -12.43 17.07
C SER A 110 -13.56 -13.11 17.35
N GLY A 111 -13.55 -14.30 17.97
CA GLY A 111 -14.71 -15.18 18.08
C GLY A 111 -15.03 -15.95 16.79
N TRP A 112 -14.24 -15.78 15.72
CA TRP A 112 -14.39 -16.51 14.47
C TRP A 112 -13.45 -17.71 14.40
N ARG A 113 -13.92 -18.78 13.73
CA ARG A 113 -13.12 -19.96 13.40
C ARG A 113 -13.38 -20.44 11.99
N VAL A 114 -12.40 -21.12 11.41
CA VAL A 114 -12.56 -21.79 10.11
C VAL A 114 -13.15 -23.18 10.33
N ALA A 115 -14.23 -23.51 9.61
CA ALA A 115 -14.92 -24.79 9.70
C ALA A 115 -14.12 -25.91 9.00
N ASN A 116 -13.43 -25.59 7.92
CA ASN A 116 -12.70 -26.53 7.06
C ASN A 116 -11.24 -26.08 6.82
N PRO A 117 -10.40 -25.97 7.86
CA PRO A 117 -9.02 -25.48 7.70
C PRO A 117 -8.17 -26.34 6.75
N GLY A 118 -8.48 -27.64 6.63
CA GLY A 118 -7.81 -28.55 5.70
C GLY A 118 -8.02 -28.26 4.21
N ALA A 119 -8.91 -27.31 3.86
CA ALA A 119 -9.05 -26.81 2.50
C ALA A 119 -7.89 -25.89 2.09
N ILE A 120 -7.15 -25.33 3.04
CA ILE A 120 -5.99 -24.46 2.78
C ILE A 120 -4.79 -25.36 2.46
N PRO A 121 -4.20 -25.28 1.25
CA PRO A 121 -3.03 -26.07 0.90
C PRO A 121 -1.85 -25.79 1.82
N PHE A 122 -1.08 -26.83 2.14
CA PHE A 122 0.17 -26.67 2.87
C PHE A 122 1.20 -25.96 1.99
N ASP A 123 1.83 -24.93 2.55
CA ASP A 123 2.84 -24.11 1.89
C ASP A 123 3.73 -23.46 2.96
N LEU A 124 4.93 -23.03 2.59
CA LEU A 124 5.89 -22.40 3.50
C LEU A 124 6.29 -21.03 2.95
N TRP A 125 6.01 -19.98 3.71
CA TRP A 125 6.14 -18.62 3.23
C TRP A 125 7.44 -17.93 3.68
N PRO A 126 7.96 -16.99 2.87
CA PRO A 126 9.05 -16.12 3.31
C PRO A 126 8.60 -15.27 4.50
N PRO A 127 9.54 -14.77 5.31
CA PRO A 127 9.21 -13.90 6.42
C PRO A 127 8.53 -12.63 5.92
N MET A 128 7.57 -12.12 6.71
CA MET A 128 6.99 -10.80 6.52
C MET A 128 7.12 -10.01 7.81
N ASP A 129 7.60 -8.77 7.66
CA ASP A 129 7.62 -7.81 8.75
C ASP A 129 6.50 -6.77 8.55
N GLY A 130 5.43 -6.99 9.29
CA GLY A 130 4.32 -6.07 9.41
C GLY A 130 3.33 -6.10 8.27
N GLY A 131 2.24 -5.39 8.51
CA GLY A 131 1.10 -5.22 7.61
C GLY A 131 -0.10 -4.95 8.48
N ARG A 132 -0.77 -3.82 8.27
CA ARG A 132 -1.91 -3.43 9.09
C ARG A 132 -3.17 -3.45 8.26
N LEU A 133 -3.87 -4.58 8.32
CA LEU A 133 -5.11 -4.83 7.59
C LEU A 133 -6.20 -5.27 8.57
N SER A 134 -7.46 -5.17 8.17
CA SER A 134 -8.53 -5.90 8.85
C SER A 134 -8.29 -7.41 8.77
N ARG A 135 -8.89 -8.18 9.67
CA ARG A 135 -8.82 -9.65 9.60
C ARG A 135 -9.40 -10.17 8.29
N ARG A 136 -10.48 -9.55 7.82
CA ARG A 136 -11.10 -9.81 6.52
C ARG A 136 -10.11 -9.64 5.36
N GLU A 137 -9.45 -8.50 5.28
CA GLU A 137 -8.44 -8.26 4.25
C GLU A 137 -7.26 -9.24 4.36
N TRP A 138 -6.81 -9.56 5.59
CA TRP A 138 -5.81 -10.60 5.79
C TRP A 138 -6.26 -11.96 5.27
N LEU A 139 -7.47 -12.41 5.58
CA LEU A 139 -8.03 -13.65 5.04
C LEU A 139 -8.02 -13.62 3.50
N THR A 140 -8.44 -12.50 2.90
CA THR A 140 -8.41 -12.33 1.44
C THR A 140 -6.99 -12.48 0.90
N VAL A 141 -6.00 -11.79 1.46
CA VAL A 141 -4.59 -11.89 1.03
C VAL A 141 -4.02 -13.31 1.22
N LEU A 142 -4.29 -13.93 2.37
CA LEU A 142 -3.75 -15.25 2.73
C LEU A 142 -4.31 -16.39 1.86
N LEU A 143 -5.57 -16.27 1.42
CA LEU A 143 -6.26 -17.30 0.64
C LEU A 143 -6.16 -17.09 -0.87
N PHE A 144 -6.06 -15.83 -1.33
CA PHE A 144 -6.14 -15.50 -2.75
C PHE A 144 -5.07 -16.17 -3.62
N GLY A 145 -3.84 -16.31 -3.10
CA GLY A 145 -2.73 -16.98 -3.79
C GLY A 145 -2.99 -18.46 -4.13
N PHE A 146 -3.98 -19.08 -3.48
CA PHE A 146 -4.42 -20.46 -3.71
C PHE A 146 -5.69 -20.55 -4.57
N GLY A 147 -6.22 -19.43 -5.07
CA GLY A 147 -7.52 -19.41 -5.73
C GLY A 147 -8.68 -19.62 -4.75
N LEU A 148 -8.47 -19.31 -3.46
CA LEU A 148 -9.44 -19.49 -2.40
C LEU A 148 -9.96 -18.15 -1.88
N THR A 149 -11.18 -18.19 -1.37
CA THR A 149 -11.83 -17.13 -0.60
C THR A 149 -12.49 -17.74 0.63
N PHE A 150 -13.27 -16.95 1.34
CA PHE A 150 -14.04 -17.41 2.48
C PHE A 150 -15.49 -16.89 2.41
N GLU A 151 -16.36 -17.67 3.03
CA GLU A 151 -17.76 -17.37 3.22
C GLU A 151 -18.10 -17.41 4.69
N GLU A 152 -18.96 -16.49 5.11
CA GLU A 152 -19.43 -16.40 6.49
C GLU A 152 -20.67 -17.28 6.62
N SER A 153 -20.50 -18.48 7.17
CA SER A 153 -21.57 -19.50 7.26
C SER A 153 -22.46 -19.36 8.51
N GLY A 154 -22.26 -18.31 9.31
CA GLY A 154 -23.02 -18.05 10.54
C GLY A 154 -22.25 -17.15 11.52
N ALA A 155 -22.79 -16.99 12.73
CA ALA A 155 -22.13 -16.22 13.79
C ALA A 155 -20.83 -16.91 14.24
N GLY A 156 -19.68 -16.33 13.88
CA GLY A 156 -18.36 -16.81 14.32
C GLY A 156 -17.82 -18.01 13.53
N VAL A 157 -18.39 -18.35 12.37
CA VAL A 157 -17.90 -19.47 11.54
C VAL A 157 -17.65 -19.04 10.11
N LEU A 158 -16.46 -19.33 9.62
CA LEU A 158 -16.01 -19.11 8.25
C LEU A 158 -15.81 -20.46 7.55
N THR A 159 -16.16 -20.53 6.28
CA THR A 159 -15.84 -21.67 5.41
C THR A 159 -14.93 -21.19 4.30
N VAL A 160 -13.81 -21.87 4.09
CA VAL A 160 -12.91 -21.63 2.94
C VAL A 160 -13.54 -22.26 1.70
N ALA A 161 -13.60 -21.50 0.62
CA ALA A 161 -14.21 -21.91 -0.64
C ALA A 161 -13.33 -21.48 -1.82
N GLU A 162 -13.52 -22.09 -2.99
CA GLU A 162 -12.87 -21.62 -4.21
C GLU A 162 -13.42 -20.27 -4.63
N ILE A 163 -12.57 -19.42 -5.21
CA ILE A 163 -13.04 -18.18 -5.82
C ILE A 163 -13.89 -18.56 -7.04
N PRO A 164 -15.17 -18.16 -7.09
CA PRO A 164 -16.02 -18.51 -8.21
C PRO A 164 -15.41 -18.00 -9.52
N PRO A 165 -15.37 -18.82 -10.58
CA PRO A 165 -14.93 -18.36 -11.88
C PRO A 165 -15.81 -17.18 -12.28
N GLN A 166 -15.19 -16.02 -12.48
CA GLN A 166 -15.92 -14.86 -12.96
C GLN A 166 -16.49 -15.21 -14.34
N ALA A 167 -17.82 -15.26 -14.45
CA ALA A 167 -18.47 -15.36 -15.75
C ALA A 167 -17.93 -14.21 -16.60
N LYS A 168 -17.23 -14.56 -17.68
CA LYS A 168 -16.54 -13.62 -18.59
C LYS A 168 -17.54 -12.58 -19.10
N GLN A 169 -17.76 -11.49 -18.37
CA GLN A 169 -18.27 -10.27 -18.96
C GLN A 169 -17.15 -9.77 -19.88
N GLY A 170 -17.48 -9.68 -21.17
CA GLY A 170 -16.53 -9.62 -22.28
C GLY A 170 -15.33 -8.69 -22.04
N VAL A 171 -14.15 -9.21 -22.36
CA VAL A 171 -12.89 -8.48 -22.39
C VAL A 171 -13.02 -7.33 -23.39
N ALA A 172 -13.32 -6.13 -22.90
CA ALA A 172 -12.88 -4.92 -23.57
C ALA A 172 -11.37 -4.76 -23.30
N ALA A 173 -10.63 -4.38 -24.33
CA ALA A 173 -9.18 -4.14 -24.37
C ALA A 173 -8.59 -3.55 -23.07
N PRO A 174 -7.29 -3.78 -22.77
CA PRO A 174 -6.64 -3.26 -21.56
C PRO A 174 -6.88 -1.75 -21.45
N ARG A 175 -7.80 -1.40 -20.55
CA ARG A 175 -8.14 -0.03 -20.23
C ARG A 175 -6.94 0.52 -19.45
N PRO A 176 -6.39 1.70 -19.80
CA PRO A 176 -5.34 2.30 -18.99
C PRO A 176 -5.84 2.40 -17.55
N ALA A 177 -5.00 1.92 -16.62
CA ALA A 177 -5.23 1.80 -15.19
C ALA A 177 -6.44 2.61 -14.71
N ALA A 178 -7.53 1.90 -14.40
CA ALA A 178 -8.67 2.53 -13.77
C ALA A 178 -8.16 3.23 -12.52
N ARG A 179 -8.37 4.55 -12.45
CA ARG A 179 -8.18 5.35 -11.25
C ARG A 179 -9.02 4.71 -10.14
N GLY A 180 -8.37 3.88 -9.33
CA GLY A 180 -8.89 3.43 -8.06
C GLY A 180 -9.26 4.65 -7.26
N ARG A 181 -10.55 4.73 -6.91
CA ARG A 181 -11.18 5.76 -6.11
C ARG A 181 -10.32 6.08 -4.87
N ALA A 182 -10.06 7.36 -4.65
CA ALA A 182 -9.34 7.86 -3.48
C ALA A 182 -9.93 7.29 -2.18
N PRO A 183 -9.10 6.82 -1.23
CA PRO A 183 -9.59 6.38 0.07
C PRO A 183 -10.32 7.53 0.77
N ALA A 184 -11.35 7.17 1.55
CA ALA A 184 -12.10 8.11 2.37
C ALA A 184 -11.14 8.95 3.23
N ARG A 185 -11.42 10.26 3.28
CA ARG A 185 -10.59 11.30 3.90
C ARG A 185 -10.33 11.00 5.39
N VAL A 186 -9.16 10.48 5.71
CA VAL A 186 -8.53 10.72 7.00
C VAL A 186 -7.91 12.12 6.92
N SER A 187 -8.24 12.97 7.89
CA SER A 187 -7.78 14.35 7.94
C SER A 187 -6.24 14.40 7.87
N ILE A 188 -5.72 15.14 6.90
CA ILE A 188 -4.28 15.30 6.58
C ILE A 188 -3.46 15.79 7.80
N GLU A 189 -4.13 16.34 8.81
CA GLU A 189 -3.54 17.03 9.96
C GLU A 189 -2.86 16.09 10.98
N GLU A 190 -3.20 14.79 11.02
CA GLU A 190 -2.67 13.86 12.03
C GLU A 190 -1.71 12.79 11.47
N GLN A 191 -1.46 12.79 10.16
CA GLN A 191 -0.51 11.85 9.55
C GLN A 191 0.93 12.19 9.97
N ARG A 192 1.49 11.32 10.80
CA ARG A 192 2.91 11.35 11.20
C ARG A 192 3.73 10.61 10.17
N VAL A 193 4.63 11.32 9.51
CA VAL A 193 5.43 10.80 8.38
C VAL A 193 6.89 10.79 8.79
N THR A 194 7.60 9.75 8.37
CA THR A 194 9.06 9.68 8.46
C THR A 194 9.65 9.89 7.07
N PHE A 195 10.40 10.96 6.89
CA PHE A 195 11.04 11.37 5.65
C PHE A 195 12.56 11.41 5.86
N VAL A 196 13.32 10.69 5.03
CA VAL A 196 14.78 10.80 5.00
C VAL A 196 15.20 11.16 3.59
N VAL A 197 15.58 12.41 3.40
CA VAL A 197 16.07 12.95 2.13
C VAL A 197 17.56 13.20 2.28
N ARG A 198 18.38 12.66 1.38
CA ARG A 198 19.83 12.90 1.36
C ARG A 198 20.25 13.40 -0.01
N GLY A 199 20.69 14.66 -0.07
CA GLY A 199 21.28 15.26 -1.27
C GLY A 199 20.32 15.43 -2.46
N GLU A 200 19.00 15.53 -2.23
CA GLU A 200 18.05 15.80 -3.31
C GLU A 200 17.73 17.29 -3.43
N GLN A 201 17.35 17.72 -4.64
CA GLN A 201 16.97 19.11 -4.89
C GLN A 201 15.67 19.46 -4.16
N ALA A 202 15.66 20.59 -3.44
CA ALA A 202 14.51 21.04 -2.67
C ALA A 202 13.20 21.06 -3.49
N GLY A 203 13.27 21.43 -4.77
CA GLY A 203 12.12 21.40 -5.67
C GLY A 203 11.55 20.01 -5.94
N ARG A 204 12.39 18.98 -6.05
CA ARG A 204 11.93 17.61 -6.27
C ARG A 204 11.26 17.02 -5.04
N VAL A 205 11.79 17.35 -3.86
CA VAL A 205 11.23 16.93 -2.58
C VAL A 205 9.87 17.61 -2.36
N LEU A 206 9.77 18.91 -2.66
CA LEU A 206 8.50 19.65 -2.63
C LEU A 206 7.47 19.09 -3.60
N GLN A 207 7.87 18.76 -4.83
CA GLN A 207 6.97 18.16 -5.82
C GLN A 207 6.51 16.76 -5.43
N SER A 208 7.39 15.97 -4.82
CA SER A 208 7.07 14.64 -4.28
C SER A 208 6.11 14.71 -3.10
N LEU A 209 6.31 15.67 -2.19
CA LEU A 209 5.38 15.94 -1.08
C LEU A 209 4.03 16.44 -1.60
N ALA A 210 4.02 17.37 -2.54
CA ALA A 210 2.79 17.89 -3.13
C ALA A 210 1.98 16.80 -3.86
N SER A 211 2.66 15.92 -4.59
CA SER A 211 2.03 14.78 -5.26
C SER A 211 1.50 13.74 -4.29
N SER A 212 2.22 13.49 -3.17
CA SER A 212 1.83 12.50 -2.16
C SER A 212 0.63 12.95 -1.31
N PHE A 213 0.48 14.26 -1.10
CA PHE A 213 -0.59 14.84 -0.27
C PHE A 213 -1.67 15.59 -1.06
N ASP A 214 -1.64 15.49 -2.40
CA ASP A 214 -2.54 16.19 -3.33
C ASP A 214 -2.64 17.70 -3.04
N LEU A 215 -1.47 18.33 -2.93
CA LEU A 215 -1.29 19.76 -2.68
C LEU A 215 -0.94 20.49 -3.99
N THR A 216 -1.45 21.70 -4.15
CA THR A 216 -1.06 22.60 -5.23
C THR A 216 0.12 23.47 -4.77
N LEU A 217 1.26 23.36 -5.45
CA LEU A 217 2.41 24.22 -5.23
C LEU A 217 2.21 25.54 -5.98
N LYS A 218 2.34 26.66 -5.27
CA LYS A 218 2.54 27.98 -5.86
C LYS A 218 3.95 28.42 -5.56
N VAL A 219 4.79 28.46 -6.58
CA VAL A 219 6.19 28.86 -6.47
C VAL A 219 6.35 30.27 -7.00
N SER A 220 6.94 31.18 -6.22
CA SER A 220 7.30 32.51 -6.69
C SER A 220 8.60 32.48 -7.52
N PRO A 221 8.78 33.38 -8.51
CA PRO A 221 9.96 33.39 -9.39
C PRO A 221 11.30 33.48 -8.63
N GLU A 222 11.29 34.10 -7.46
CA GLU A 222 12.45 34.26 -6.57
C GLU A 222 12.84 32.95 -5.84
N ALA A 223 11.88 32.03 -5.66
CA ALA A 223 12.11 30.73 -5.04
C ALA A 223 12.69 29.69 -6.02
N GLU A 224 12.49 29.85 -7.34
CA GLU A 224 12.95 28.89 -8.36
C GLU A 224 14.46 28.64 -8.35
N ALA A 225 15.25 29.67 -8.06
CA ALA A 225 16.71 29.54 -7.95
C ALA A 225 17.12 28.67 -6.75
N ARG A 226 16.39 28.78 -5.62
CA ARG A 226 16.66 28.03 -4.39
C ARG A 226 16.08 26.62 -4.40
N LEU A 227 15.13 26.32 -5.29
CA LEU A 227 14.63 24.96 -5.51
C LEU A 227 15.69 24.00 -6.11
N LYS A 228 16.73 24.54 -6.73
CA LYS A 228 17.86 23.75 -7.28
C LYS A 228 18.90 23.38 -6.22
N THR A 229 18.80 23.93 -5.01
CA THR A 229 19.73 23.65 -3.92
C THR A 229 19.52 22.21 -3.40
N PRO A 230 20.59 21.41 -3.27
CA PRO A 230 20.50 20.10 -2.66
C PRO A 230 20.24 20.24 -1.16
N VAL A 231 19.20 19.59 -0.66
CA VAL A 231 18.83 19.56 0.75
C VAL A 231 18.93 18.14 1.29
N THR A 232 19.37 18.05 2.54
CA THR A 232 19.42 16.82 3.31
C THR A 232 18.60 17.03 4.57
N ILE A 233 17.50 16.29 4.70
CA ILE A 233 16.54 16.46 5.79
C ILE A 233 16.18 15.08 6.31
N GLU A 234 16.28 14.91 7.61
CA GLU A 234 15.82 13.73 8.30
C GLU A 234 14.71 14.12 9.29
N ALA A 235 13.47 13.75 8.96
CA ALA A 235 12.30 13.98 9.78
C ALA A 235 11.70 12.63 10.17
N ARG A 236 11.63 12.33 11.48
CA ARG A 236 11.04 11.08 12.00
C ARG A 236 9.72 11.38 12.71
N GLN A 237 8.64 10.70 12.31
CA GLN A 237 7.30 10.84 12.92
C GLN A 237 6.80 12.29 13.05
N ARG A 238 7.14 13.16 12.10
CA ARG A 238 6.75 14.58 12.10
C ARG A 238 5.46 14.77 11.30
N THR A 239 4.68 15.78 11.67
CA THR A 239 3.51 16.21 10.87
C THR A 239 3.99 16.83 9.56
N LEU A 240 3.12 16.83 8.55
CA LEU A 240 3.41 17.45 7.24
C LEU A 240 3.90 18.90 7.39
N ASP A 241 3.29 19.68 8.27
CA ASP A 241 3.69 21.07 8.53
C ASP A 241 5.11 21.18 9.12
N ALA A 242 5.49 20.25 10.00
CA ALA A 242 6.84 20.21 10.55
C ALA A 242 7.89 19.76 9.51
N VAL A 243 7.51 18.86 8.58
CA VAL A 243 8.38 18.47 7.45
C VAL A 243 8.55 19.63 6.47
N LEU A 244 7.47 20.36 6.17
CA LEU A 244 7.53 21.55 5.32
C LEU A 244 8.37 22.65 5.98
N ALA A 245 8.23 22.89 7.28
CA ALA A 245 9.06 23.87 7.99
C ALA A 245 10.57 23.51 7.92
N LEU A 246 10.93 22.25 8.20
CA LEU A 246 12.31 21.78 8.10
C LEU A 246 12.88 21.89 6.68
N LEU A 247 12.04 21.66 5.67
CA LEU A 247 12.43 21.81 4.28
C LEU A 247 12.62 23.26 3.87
N GLY A 248 11.79 24.14 4.42
CA GLY A 248 11.93 25.57 4.27
C GLY A 248 13.27 26.05 4.83
N GLU A 249 13.57 25.69 6.08
CA GLU A 249 14.82 26.05 6.75
C GLU A 249 16.05 25.50 6.00
N ALA A 250 16.03 24.22 5.59
CA ALA A 250 17.15 23.60 4.89
C ALA A 250 17.40 24.19 3.48
N ALA A 251 16.35 24.66 2.81
CA ALA A 251 16.42 25.24 1.47
C ALA A 251 16.52 26.79 1.46
N GLY A 252 16.40 27.45 2.61
CA GLY A 252 16.24 28.91 2.70
C GLY A 252 14.95 29.39 2.05
N LEU A 253 13.86 28.64 2.18
CA LEU A 253 12.54 28.91 1.62
C LEU A 253 11.53 29.11 2.75
N ARG A 254 10.62 30.07 2.59
CA ARG A 254 9.42 30.18 3.42
C ARG A 254 8.31 29.36 2.80
N LEU A 255 7.92 28.29 3.47
CA LEU A 255 6.85 27.41 3.04
C LEU A 255 5.61 27.66 3.89
N THR A 256 4.54 28.13 3.26
CA THR A 256 3.29 28.45 3.95
C THR A 256 2.15 27.59 3.38
N ARG A 257 1.55 26.73 4.21
CA ARG A 257 0.43 25.88 3.79
C ARG A 257 -0.91 26.52 4.18
N ALA A 258 -1.77 26.75 3.18
CA ALA A 258 -3.17 27.13 3.35
C ALA A 258 -4.06 26.00 2.79
N ALA A 259 -4.59 25.16 3.68
CA ALA A 259 -5.39 23.97 3.35
C ALA A 259 -4.67 23.01 2.37
N ARG A 260 -5.00 23.08 1.06
CA ARG A 260 -4.41 22.26 -0.01
C ARG A 260 -3.44 23.02 -0.90
N GLN A 261 -3.11 24.26 -0.59
CA GLN A 261 -2.11 25.05 -1.31
C GLN A 261 -0.87 25.24 -0.44
N VAL A 262 0.31 25.02 -1.01
CA VAL A 262 1.59 25.37 -0.37
C VAL A 262 2.21 26.48 -1.20
N ALA A 263 2.31 27.66 -0.59
CA ALA A 263 3.05 28.79 -1.12
C ALA A 263 4.54 28.63 -0.77
N VAL A 264 5.39 28.77 -1.79
CA VAL A 264 6.85 28.69 -1.67
C VAL A 264 7.44 30.04 -2.00
N ASP A 265 7.93 30.73 -0.99
CA ASP A 265 8.54 32.05 -1.10
C ASP A 265 10.03 31.99 -0.74
N ALA A 266 10.84 32.88 -1.33
CA ALA A 266 12.23 33.02 -0.92
C ALA A 266 12.27 33.69 0.46
N GLN A 267 13.03 33.12 1.39
CA GLN A 267 13.28 33.77 2.67
C GLN A 267 14.28 34.93 2.46
N PRO A 268 14.01 36.15 2.95
CA PRO A 268 14.95 37.28 2.85
C PRO A 268 16.28 36.97 3.53
#